data_AF-A0A536A3A1-F1
#
_entry.id   AF-A0A536A3A1-F1
#
_cell.length_a   1.000
_cell.length_b   1.000
_cell.length_c   1.000
_cell.angle_alpha   90.00
_cell.angle_beta   90.00
_cell.angle_gamma   90.00
#
_symmetry.space_group_name_H-M   'P 1'
#
loop_
_entity.id
_entity.type
_entity.pdbx_description
1 polymer ?
#
loop_
_entity_poly.entity_id
_entity_poly.type
_entity_poly.pdbx_seq_one_letter_code
_entity_poly.pdbx_strand_id
1 'polypeptide(L)' 'MTIRSLAQTPLLPPGFTVPASRWTDPATRLRDLLESEPYVFAPGIYDPHGAEIAMYHRATAIYFSGYSFAIGHLGT' A
#
# COMPACT_ATOMS: atom_id res chain seq x y z
N MET A 1 6.25 -13.35 14.67
CA MET A 1 6.01 -11.93 14.33
C MET A 1 7.28 -11.40 13.68
N THR A 2 7.34 -11.35 12.34
CA THR A 2 8.53 -10.86 11.64
C THR A 2 8.61 -9.35 11.79
N ILE A 3 9.65 -8.85 12.47
CA ILE A 3 9.88 -7.42 12.62
C ILE A 3 10.17 -6.85 11.23
N ARG A 4 9.31 -5.95 10.75
CA ARG A 4 9.53 -5.23 9.48
C ARG A 4 10.73 -4.29 9.66
N SER A 5 11.71 -4.35 8.76
CA SER A 5 12.82 -3.38 8.76
C SER A 5 12.30 -1.98 8.44
N LEU A 6 12.87 -0.97 9.10
CA LEU A 6 12.48 0.44 8.98
C LEU A 6 13.63 1.24 8.35
N ALA A 7 13.29 2.27 7.59
CA ALA A 7 14.25 3.15 6.91
C ALA A 7 13.91 4.62 7.13
N GLN A 8 14.94 5.46 7.17
CA GLN A 8 14.80 6.91 7.09
C GLN A 8 14.33 7.32 5.69
N THR A 9 13.65 8.46 5.59
CA THR A 9 13.21 9.02 4.30
C THR A 9 13.27 10.55 4.36
N PRO A 10 13.66 11.23 3.27
CA PRO A 10 13.63 12.69 3.22
C PRO A 10 12.20 13.27 3.22
N LEU A 11 11.18 12.41 3.10
CA LEU A 11 9.77 12.83 3.13
C LEU A 11 9.23 13.04 4.55
N LEU A 12 9.98 12.65 5.58
CA LEU A 12 9.56 12.77 6.98
C LEU A 12 10.63 13.51 7.80
N PRO A 13 10.24 14.19 8.89
CA PRO A 13 11.18 14.81 9.81
C PRO A 13 12.14 13.77 10.44
N PRO A 14 13.32 14.22 10.93
CA PRO A 14 14.21 13.35 11.69
C PRO A 14 13.50 12.67 12.87
N GLY A 15 13.80 11.38 13.09
CA GLY A 15 13.18 10.57 14.15
C GLY A 15 11.94 9.77 13.70
N PHE A 16 11.40 10.02 12.51
CA PHE A 16 10.35 9.21 11.90
C PHE A 16 10.93 8.20 10.89
N THR A 17 10.22 7.09 10.68
CA THR A 17 10.66 6.01 9.78
C THR A 17 9.49 5.43 9.00
N VAL A 18 9.80 4.89 7.83
CA VAL A 18 8.87 4.12 7.00
C VAL A 18 9.32 2.66 6.90
N PRO A 19 8.44 1.71 6.54
CA PRO A 19 8.87 0.36 6.18
C PRO A 19 9.92 0.41 5.07
N ALA A 20 11.03 -0.30 5.23
CA ALA A 20 12.11 -0.33 4.23
C ALA A 20 11.63 -0.90 2.87
N SER A 21 10.55 -1.71 2.89
CA SER A 21 9.87 -2.18 1.68
C SER A 21 9.34 -1.07 0.78
N ARG A 22 9.28 0.19 1.25
CA ARG A 22 8.98 1.36 0.43
C ARG A 22 9.92 1.49 -0.78
N TRP A 23 11.14 0.98 -0.65
CA TRP A 23 12.17 1.05 -1.69
C TRP A 23 12.20 -0.19 -2.59
N THR A 24 11.38 -1.20 -2.30
CA THR A 24 11.21 -2.36 -3.16
C THR A 24 10.32 -1.97 -4.35
N ASP A 25 10.68 -2.39 -5.55
CA ASP A 25 9.82 -2.25 -6.72
C ASP A 25 8.43 -2.86 -6.44
N PRO A 26 7.33 -2.08 -6.52
CA PRO A 26 5.99 -2.57 -6.13
C PRO A 26 5.51 -3.76 -6.96
N ALA A 27 5.89 -3.83 -8.25
CA ALA A 27 5.50 -4.94 -9.11
C ALA A 27 6.18 -6.24 -8.68
N THR A 28 7.48 -6.19 -8.38
CA THR A 28 8.23 -7.31 -7.82
C THR A 28 7.63 -7.76 -6.49
N ARG A 29 7.36 -6.81 -5.58
CA ARG A 29 6.76 -7.13 -4.28
C ARG A 29 5.38 -7.80 -4.40
N LEU A 30 4.54 -7.35 -5.34
CA LEU A 30 3.24 -7.96 -5.58
C LEU A 30 3.38 -9.38 -6.13
N ARG A 31 4.32 -9.64 -7.05
CA ARG A 31 4.58 -11.00 -7.54
C ARG A 31 5.05 -11.92 -6.41
N ASP A 32 5.95 -11.44 -5.55
CA ASP A 32 6.38 -12.21 -4.38
C ASP A 32 5.20 -12.56 -3.46
N LEU A 33 4.27 -11.61 -3.24
CA LEU A 33 3.05 -11.88 -2.46
C LEU A 33 2.16 -12.93 -3.13
N LEU A 34 1.94 -12.81 -4.44
CA LEU A 34 1.11 -13.75 -5.20
C LEU A 34 1.70 -15.16 -5.24
N GLU A 35 3.03 -15.29 -5.20
CA GLU A 35 3.71 -16.58 -5.18
C GLU A 35 3.74 -17.20 -3.77
N SER A 36 3.93 -16.38 -2.72
CA SER A 36 4.16 -16.87 -1.35
C SER A 36 2.89 -17.00 -0.50
N GLU A 37 1.81 -16.29 -0.84
CA GLU A 37 0.58 -16.29 -0.05
C GLU A 37 -0.54 -17.03 -0.79
N PRO A 38 -1.44 -17.74 -0.08
CA PRO A 38 -2.59 -18.41 -0.71
C PRO A 38 -3.57 -17.43 -1.37
N TYR A 39 -3.55 -16.17 -0.93
CA TYR A 39 -4.34 -15.07 -1.49
C TYR A 39 -3.70 -13.73 -1.13
N VAL A 40 -3.96 -12.72 -1.96
CA VAL A 40 -3.58 -11.33 -1.68
C VAL A 40 -4.85 -10.49 -1.66
N PHE A 41 -5.32 -10.15 -0.45
CA PHE A 41 -6.47 -9.27 -0.29
C PHE A 41 -6.08 -7.82 -0.58
N ALA A 42 -6.81 -7.20 -1.51
CA ALA A 42 -6.56 -5.84 -1.96
C ALA A 42 -7.87 -5.03 -1.96
N PRO A 43 -8.09 -4.15 -0.96
CA PRO A 43 -9.26 -3.28 -0.93
C PRO A 43 -9.32 -2.37 -2.16
N GLY A 44 -10.52 -2.17 -2.69
CA GLY A 44 -10.77 -1.19 -3.76
C GLY A 44 -10.69 0.23 -3.22
N ILE A 45 -9.70 1.00 -3.70
CA ILE A 45 -9.41 2.37 -3.26
C ILE A 45 -9.33 3.27 -4.50
N TYR A 46 -9.70 4.54 -4.37
CA TYR A 46 -9.63 5.52 -5.47
C TYR A 46 -8.91 6.83 -5.11
N ASP A 47 -8.45 6.98 -3.87
CA ASP A 47 -7.74 8.17 -3.41
C ASP A 47 -6.59 7.83 -2.45
N PRO A 48 -5.62 8.75 -2.25
CA PRO A 48 -4.47 8.51 -1.39
C PRO A 48 -4.81 8.33 0.10
N HIS A 49 -5.89 8.94 0.60
CA HIS A 49 -6.26 8.84 2.00
C HIS A 49 -6.84 7.45 2.31
N GLY A 50 -7.67 6.91 1.42
CA GLY A 50 -8.12 5.52 1.50
C GLY A 50 -6.96 4.53 1.47
N ALA A 51 -5.91 4.81 0.68
CA ALA A 51 -4.72 3.98 0.63
C ALA A 51 -3.95 4.00 1.97
N GLU A 52 -3.84 5.18 2.59
CA GLU A 52 -3.22 5.34 3.91
C GLU A 52 -4.00 4.57 4.99
N ILE A 53 -5.33 4.66 5.00
CA ILE A 53 -6.18 3.88 5.93
C ILE A 53 -5.96 2.37 5.75
N ALA A 54 -5.94 1.89 4.50
CA ALA A 54 -5.67 0.48 4.21
C ALA A 54 -4.29 0.04 4.76
N MET A 55 -3.27 0.91 4.64
CA MET A 55 -1.95 0.68 5.23
C MET A 55 -1.99 0.61 6.75
N TYR A 56 -2.71 1.52 7.43
CA TYR A 56 -2.89 1.47 8.89
C TYR A 56 -3.54 0.16 9.36
N HIS A 57 -4.49 -0.35 8.57
CA HIS A 57 -5.11 -1.66 8.80
C HIS A 57 -4.29 -2.84 8.27
N ARG A 58 -3.03 -2.61 7.89
CA ARG A 58 -2.04 -3.61 7.48
C ARG A 58 -2.37 -4.38 6.21
N ALA A 59 -3.21 -3.82 5.33
CA ALA A 59 -3.35 -4.34 3.97
C ALA A 59 -1.97 -4.37 3.30
N THR A 60 -1.64 -5.49 2.65
CA THR A 60 -0.34 -5.68 1.97
C THR A 60 -0.37 -5.21 0.51
N ALA A 61 -1.56 -5.02 -0.05
CA ALA A 61 -1.83 -4.49 -1.37
C ALA A 61 -3.14 -3.69 -1.38
N ILE A 62 -3.33 -2.88 -2.41
CA ILE A 62 -4.58 -2.18 -2.71
C ILE A 62 -4.91 -2.38 -4.19
N TYR A 63 -6.19 -2.31 -4.53
CA TYR A 63 -6.67 -2.29 -5.90
C TYR A 63 -7.16 -0.88 -6.22
N PHE A 64 -6.52 -0.22 -7.21
CA PHE A 64 -6.98 1.09 -7.65
C PHE A 64 -8.19 0.94 -8.57
N SER A 65 -9.38 1.26 -8.04
CA SER A 65 -10.66 1.00 -8.70
C SER A 65 -11.05 2.13 -9.65
N GLY A 66 -11.06 1.85 -10.96
CA GLY A 66 -11.54 2.81 -11.96
C GLY A 66 -13.02 3.17 -11.81
N TYR A 67 -13.86 2.22 -11.41
CA TYR A 67 -15.27 2.47 -11.10
C TYR A 67 -15.42 3.42 -9.91
N SER A 68 -14.74 3.12 -8.79
CA SER A 68 -14.83 3.95 -7.58
C SER A 68 -14.24 5.34 -7.82
N PHE A 69 -13.20 5.44 -8.66
CA PHE A 69 -12.66 6.73 -9.10
C PHE A 69 -13.69 7.52 -9.91
N ALA A 70 -14.35 6.90 -10.89
CA ALA A 70 -15.37 7.58 -11.70
C ALA A 70 -16.52 8.11 -10.84
N ILE A 71 -17.08 7.28 -9.96
CA ILE A 71 -18.20 7.68 -9.10
C ILE A 71 -17.75 8.66 -8.00
N GLY A 72 -16.69 8.32 -7.26
CA GLY A 72 -16.29 9.04 -6.05
C GLY A 72 -15.46 10.30 -6.29
N HIS A 73 -14.75 10.39 -7.41
CA HIS A 73 -13.92 11.56 -7.74
C HIS A 73 -14.53 12.42 -8.86
N LEU A 74 -15.11 11.81 -9.89
CA LEU A 74 -15.68 12.55 -11.03
C LEU A 74 -17.18 12.86 -10.85
N GLY A 75 -17.86 12.20 -9.91
CA GLY A 75 -19.25 12.51 -9.55
C GLY A 75 -20.29 12.14 -10.62
N THR A 76 -19.98 11.15 -11.46
CA THR A 76 -20.85 10.70 -12.57
C THR A 76 -22.01 9.85 -12.12
#